data_AF-A0A2J0LY70-F1
#
_entry.id   AF-A0A2J0LY70-F1
#
_cell.length_a   1.000
_cell.length_b   1.000
_cell.length_c   1.000
_cell.angle_alpha   90.00
_cell.angle_beta   90.00
_cell.angle_gamma   90.00
#
_symmetry.space_group_name_H-M   'P 1'
#
loop_
_entity.id
_entity.type
_entity.pdbx_description
1 polymer ?
#
loop_
_entity_poly.entity_id
_entity_poly.type
_entity_poly.pdbx_seq_one_letter_code
_entity_poly.pdbx_strand_id
1 'polypeptide(L)' 'MKIALVHDYLVQYGGAERVLEAFTELFPYAPIYTLIYDREAMHGIFEDKRIY' A
#
# COMPACT_ATOMS: atom_id res chain seq x y z
N MET A 1 10.91 12.27 10.32
CA MET A 1 10.22 12.91 9.19
C MET A 1 8.80 12.35 9.13
N LYS A 2 7.78 13.11 8.71
CA LYS A 2 6.39 12.60 8.60
C LYS A 2 6.11 12.26 7.14
N ILE A 3 5.76 11.02 6.86
CA ILE A 3 5.55 10.49 5.50
C ILE A 3 4.22 9.75 5.48
N ALA A 4 3.43 9.95 4.43
CA ALA A 4 2.24 9.17 4.11
C ALA A 4 2.37 8.69 2.66
N LEU A 5 2.00 7.43 2.43
CA LEU A 5 1.94 6.84 1.09
C LEU A 5 0.50 6.93 0.62
N VAL A 6 0.27 7.36 -0.62
CA VAL A 6 -1.07 7.51 -1.19
C VAL A 6 -1.13 6.73 -2.49
N HIS A 7 -2.09 5.83 -2.61
CA HIS A 7 -2.35 5.04 -3.81
C HIS A 7 -3.85 5.11 -4.11
N ASP A 8 -4.21 5.41 -5.34
CA ASP A 8 -5.61 5.63 -5.74
C ASP A 8 -6.49 4.41 -5.45
N TYR A 9 -6.09 3.23 -5.91
CA TYR A 9 -6.82 1.98 -5.69
C TYR A 9 -5.86 0.82 -5.45
N LEU A 10 -6.18 -0.06 -4.51
CA LEU A 10 -5.48 -1.31 -4.25
C LEU A 10 -6.39 -2.50 -4.58
N VAL A 11 -6.61 -2.72 -5.88
CA VAL A 11 -7.59 -3.69 -6.41
C VAL A 11 -7.00 -4.71 -7.39
N GLN A 12 -5.74 -4.55 -7.78
CA GLN A 12 -4.95 -5.53 -8.53
C GLN A 12 -3.46 -5.37 -8.20
N TYR A 13 -2.68 -6.44 -8.25
CA TYR A 13 -1.24 -6.33 -8.03
C TYR A 13 -0.51 -6.14 -9.36
N GLY A 14 0.05 -4.94 -9.56
CA GLY A 14 0.72 -4.53 -10.79
C GLY A 14 1.98 -3.70 -10.52
N GLY A 15 2.37 -2.92 -11.53
CA GLY A 15 3.62 -2.14 -11.48
C GLY A 15 3.61 -1.04 -10.41
N ALA A 16 2.48 -0.38 -10.22
CA ALA A 16 2.35 0.71 -9.25
C ALA A 16 2.39 0.16 -7.80
N GLU A 17 1.77 -0.98 -7.56
CA GLU A 17 1.72 -1.66 -6.27
C GLU A 17 3.10 -2.21 -5.89
N ARG A 18 3.89 -2.68 -6.87
CA ARG A 18 5.30 -3.05 -6.65
C ARG A 18 6.16 -1.86 -6.22
N VAL A 19 5.90 -0.68 -6.77
CA VAL A 19 6.58 0.55 -6.35
C VAL A 19 6.12 0.96 -4.95
N LEU A 20 4.83 0.86 -4.67
CA LEU A 20 4.28 1.10 -3.33
C LEU A 20 4.91 0.15 -2.30
N GLU A 21 5.00 -1.13 -2.60
CA GLU A 21 5.64 -2.16 -1.77
C GLU A 21 7.08 -1.78 -1.42
N ALA A 22 7.89 -1.40 -2.41
CA ALA A 22 9.26 -0.92 -2.18
C ALA A 22 9.28 0.34 -1.28
N PHE A 23 8.31 1.24 -1.41
CA PHE A 23 8.19 2.36 -0.48
C PHE A 23 7.77 1.95 0.93
N THR A 24 6.98 0.88 1.09
CA THR A 24 6.67 0.34 2.42
C THR A 24 7.89 -0.27 3.11
N GLU A 25 8.86 -0.79 2.34
CA GLU A 25 10.13 -1.27 2.89
C GLU A 25 11.03 -0.12 3.34
N LEU A 26 11.08 0.98 2.55
CA LEU A 26 11.84 2.18 2.88
C LEU A 26 11.23 2.96 4.05
N PHE A 27 9.89 2.97 4.14
CA PHE A 27 9.13 3.72 5.13
C PHE A 27 8.12 2.82 5.85
N PRO A 28 8.58 1.85 6.67
CA PRO A 28 7.72 0.84 7.30
C PRO A 28 6.72 1.45 8.31
N TYR A 29 6.99 2.66 8.79
CA TYR A 29 6.09 3.39 9.68
C TYR A 29 5.05 4.24 8.94
N ALA A 30 5.17 4.45 7.63
CA ALA A 30 4.26 5.32 6.89
C ALA A 30 2.90 4.65 6.71
N PRO A 31 1.78 5.33 7.04
CA PRO A 31 0.45 4.85 6.69
C PRO A 31 0.22 4.94 5.17
N ILE A 32 -0.62 4.04 4.66
CA ILE A 32 -1.11 4.05 3.29
C ILE A 32 -2.53 4.61 3.30
N TYR A 33 -2.83 5.56 2.43
CA TYR A 33 -4.19 6.05 2.18
C TYR A 33 -4.62 5.64 0.79
N THR A 34 -5.81 5.04 0.68
CA THR A 34 -6.38 4.62 -0.60
C THR A 34 -7.89 4.82 -0.67
N LEU A 35 -8.45 4.94 -1.88
CA LEU A 35 -9.90 5.10 -2.04
C LEU A 35 -10.62 3.75 -1.94
N ILE A 36 -9.98 2.67 -2.41
CA ILE A 36 -10.55 1.33 -2.44
C ILE A 36 -9.43 0.32 -2.15
N TYR A 37 -9.68 -0.58 -1.21
CA TYR A 37 -8.77 -1.67 -0.87
C TYR A 37 -9.49 -3.02 -0.95
N ASP A 38 -9.11 -3.82 -1.94
CA ASP A 38 -9.51 -5.23 -2.05
C ASP A 38 -8.37 -6.11 -1.55
N ARG A 39 -8.54 -6.64 -0.33
CA ARG A 39 -7.51 -7.46 0.33
C ARG A 39 -7.26 -8.79 -0.39
N GLU A 40 -8.28 -9.39 -1.00
CA GLU A 40 -8.14 -10.66 -1.72
C GLU A 40 -7.38 -10.46 -3.02
N ALA A 41 -7.71 -9.40 -3.77
CA ALA A 41 -7.01 -9.04 -5.00
C ALA A 41 -5.55 -8.59 -4.77
N MET A 42 -5.23 -8.13 -3.56
CA MET A 42 -3.86 -7.81 -3.13
C MET A 42 -3.07 -9.01 -2.60
N HIS A 43 -3.64 -10.22 -2.55
CA HIS A 43 -2.96 -11.44 -2.11
C HIS A 43 -2.26 -11.31 -0.74
N GLY A 44 -2.78 -10.46 0.15
CA GLY A 44 -2.21 -10.24 1.49
C GLY A 44 -0.92 -9.42 1.55
N ILE A 45 -0.44 -8.85 0.44
CA ILE A 45 0.86 -8.14 0.37
C ILE A 45 0.95 -6.97 1.34
N PHE A 46 -0.17 -6.29 1.61
CA PHE A 46 -0.22 -5.14 2.51
C PHE A 46 -0.96 -5.43 3.83
N GLU A 47 -1.12 -6.71 4.22
CA GLU A 47 -1.89 -7.11 5.39
C GLU A 47 -1.33 -6.58 6.72
N ASP A 48 -0.01 -6.43 6.81
CA ASP A 48 0.70 -5.91 7.98
C ASP A 48 0.78 -4.37 8.00
N LYS A 49 0.26 -3.69 6.98
CA LYS A 49 0.35 -2.23 6.84
C LYS A 49 -0.87 -1.52 7.42
N ARG A 50 -0.65 -0.27 7.87
CA ARG A 50 -1.73 0.62 8.31
C ARG A 50 -2.35 1.30 7.10
N ILE A 51 -3.48 0.78 6.63
CA ILE A 51 -4.22 1.29 5.48
C ILE A 51 -5.48 2.03 5.97
N TYR A 52 -5.74 3.20 5.39
CA TYR A 52 -6.92 4.04 5.62
C TYR A 52 -7.68 4.28 4.34
#